data_AF-A0A920SIH5-F1
#
_entry.id   AF-A0A920SIH5-F1
#
_cell.length_a   1.000
_cell.length_b   1.000
_cell.length_c   1.000
_cell.angle_alpha   90.00
_cell.angle_beta   90.00
_cell.angle_gamma   90.00
#
_symmetry.space_group_name_H-M   'P 1'
#
loop_
_entity.id
_entity.type
_entity.pdbx_description
1 polymer ?
#
loop_
_entity_poly.entity_id
_entity_poly.type
_entity_poly.pdbx_seq_one_letter_code
_entity_poly.pdbx_strand_id
1 'polypeptide(L)'
;MRRIPEFLQAPTAHRRLREALAEPVAALPTGTCLSVAEYGQELFSVDAGTYDAGQPQKLLTALGALRLLGPGSVLTTRVVVDEPPVNGVVLGDCGSWAAATLFS
;
A
#
# COMPACT_ATOMS: atom_id res chain seq x y z
N MET A 1 6.64 37.53 -9.44
CA MET A 1 7.46 36.29 -9.40
C MET A 1 7.48 35.67 -10.79
N ARG A 2 8.66 35.42 -11.38
CA ARG A 2 8.79 34.72 -12.67
C ARG A 2 9.19 33.27 -12.37
N ARG A 3 8.30 32.30 -12.59
CA ARG A 3 8.67 30.87 -12.51
C ARG A 3 9.56 30.54 -13.70
N ILE A 4 10.68 29.90 -13.43
CA ILE A 4 11.55 29.34 -14.47
C ILE A 4 10.88 28.05 -14.97
N PRO A 5 10.86 27.79 -16.28
CA PRO A 5 10.31 26.55 -16.83
C PRO A 5 10.95 25.30 -16.20
N GLU A 6 10.14 24.28 -15.89
CA GLU A 6 10.58 23.07 -15.17
C GLU A 6 11.72 22.33 -15.88
N PHE A 7 11.72 22.27 -17.22
CA PHE A 7 12.78 21.63 -18.00
C PHE A 7 14.17 22.22 -17.72
N LEU A 8 14.25 23.53 -17.45
CA LEU A 8 15.52 24.18 -17.10
C LEU A 8 15.90 23.97 -15.63
N GLN A 9 14.94 23.65 -14.77
CA GLN A 9 15.16 23.40 -13.36
C GLN A 9 15.51 21.93 -13.06
N ALA A 10 14.95 20.98 -13.82
CA ALA A 10 15.08 19.55 -13.54
C ALA A 10 16.53 19.06 -13.38
N PRO A 11 17.51 19.43 -14.25
CA PRO A 11 18.90 19.03 -14.06
C PRO A 11 19.53 19.60 -12.78
N THR A 12 19.17 20.83 -12.42
CA THR A 12 19.65 21.48 -11.20
C THR A 12 19.03 20.85 -9.95
N ALA A 13 17.74 20.54 -10.00
CA ALA A 13 17.02 19.86 -8.92
C ALA A 13 17.59 18.45 -8.69
N HIS A 14 17.82 17.68 -9.75
CA HIS A 14 18.43 16.35 -9.67
C HIS A 14 19.83 16.39 -9.07
N ARG A 15 20.68 17.33 -9.51
CA ARG A 15 22.02 17.52 -8.91
C ARG A 15 21.92 17.82 -7.42
N ARG A 16 21.05 18.77 -7.03
CA ARG A 16 20.85 19.14 -5.62
C ARG A 16 20.34 17.97 -4.78
N LEU A 17 19.43 17.15 -5.33
CA LEU A 17 18.93 15.95 -4.66
C LEU A 17 20.09 14.98 -4.38
N ARG A 18 20.94 14.71 -5.37
CA ARG A 18 22.09 13.81 -5.21
C ARG A 18 23.11 14.33 -4.19
N GLU A 19 23.41 15.62 -4.25
CA GLU A 19 24.31 16.27 -3.29
C GLU A 19 23.74 16.21 -1.86
N ALA A 20 22.43 16.46 -1.70
CA ALA A 20 21.76 16.42 -0.40
C ALA A 20 21.65 15.01 0.18
N LEU A 21 21.55 13.97 -0.65
CA LEU A 21 21.43 12.57 -0.21
C LEU A 21 22.78 11.90 0.04
N ALA A 22 23.90 12.46 -0.44
CA ALA A 22 25.20 11.81 -0.36
C ALA A 22 25.65 11.50 1.09
N GLU A 23 25.59 12.48 1.99
CA GLU A 23 26.02 12.33 3.38
C GLU A 23 25.03 11.49 4.22
N PRO A 24 23.69 11.73 4.16
CA PRO A 24 22.71 10.91 4.87
C PRO A 24 22.77 9.43 4.48
N VAL A 25 22.95 9.13 3.20
CA VAL A 25 23.01 7.75 2.70
C VAL A 25 24.29 7.06 3.16
N ALA A 26 25.42 7.76 3.19
CA ALA A 26 26.67 7.21 3.68
C ALA A 26 26.60 6.84 5.18
N ALA A 27 25.69 7.45 5.93
CA ALA A 27 25.43 7.16 7.33
C ALA A 27 24.42 6.00 7.56
N LEU A 28 23.80 5.47 6.49
CA LEU A 28 22.85 4.37 6.61
C LEU A 28 23.56 3.05 6.92
N PRO A 29 22.90 2.12 7.65
CA PRO A 29 23.43 0.78 7.84
C PRO A 29 23.67 0.04 6.52
N THR A 30 24.72 -0.78 6.46
CA THR A 30 25.00 -1.64 5.32
C THR A 30 23.80 -2.54 5.00
N GLY A 31 23.45 -2.65 3.71
CA GLY A 31 22.28 -3.41 3.26
C GLY A 31 20.97 -2.62 3.25
N THR A 32 21.01 -1.31 3.54
CA THR A 32 19.84 -0.44 3.36
C THR A 32 19.58 -0.21 1.86
N CYS A 33 18.39 -0.58 1.39
CA CYS A 33 17.95 -0.31 0.03
C CYS A 33 17.16 1.00 -0.03
N LEU A 34 17.52 1.89 -0.96
CA LEU A 34 16.81 3.16 -1.20
C LEU A 34 16.71 3.42 -2.70
N SER A 35 15.51 3.76 -3.17
CA SER A 35 15.29 4.25 -4.54
C SER A 35 14.36 5.46 -4.50
N VAL A 36 14.73 6.50 -5.26
CA VAL A 36 13.93 7.71 -5.48
C VAL A 36 13.70 7.83 -6.96
N ALA A 37 12.44 7.87 -7.37
CA ALA A 37 12.05 8.00 -8.77
C ALA A 37 10.96 9.07 -8.92
N GLU A 38 10.98 9.76 -10.05
CA GLU A 38 9.97 10.74 -10.43
C GLU A 38 9.52 10.47 -11.86
N TYR A 39 8.21 10.37 -12.10
CA TYR A 39 7.63 10.03 -13.40
C TYR A 39 8.26 8.79 -14.08
N GLY A 40 8.66 7.80 -13.28
CA GLY A 40 9.29 6.56 -13.77
C GLY A 40 10.78 6.70 -14.14
N GLN A 41 11.39 7.88 -13.92
CA GLN A 41 12.83 8.06 -14.03
C GLN A 41 13.48 7.88 -12.67
N GLU A 42 14.46 7.01 -12.56
CA GLU A 42 15.25 6.86 -11.34
C GLU A 42 16.16 8.08 -11.16
N LEU A 43 16.01 8.77 -10.03
CA LEU A 43 16.77 9.96 -9.68
C LEU A 43 17.94 9.65 -8.73
N PHE A 44 17.79 8.61 -7.91
CA PHE A 44 18.81 8.18 -6.95
C PHE A 44 18.54 6.74 -6.53
N SER A 45 19.58 5.90 -6.42
CA SER A 45 19.45 4.53 -5.94
C SER A 45 20.69 4.04 -5.18
N VAL A 46 20.44 3.19 -4.19
CA VAL A 46 21.42 2.45 -3.38
C VAL A 46 20.85 1.06 -3.15
N ASP A 47 21.63 0.02 -3.50
CA ASP A 47 21.32 -1.40 -3.26
C ASP A 47 19.91 -1.83 -3.73
N ALA A 48 19.33 -1.15 -4.72
CA ALA A 48 17.93 -1.32 -5.14
C ALA A 48 17.56 -2.71 -5.70
N GLY A 49 18.56 -3.56 -6.00
CA GLY A 49 18.38 -4.93 -6.49
C GLY A 49 18.18 -5.99 -5.40
N THR A 50 18.34 -5.64 -4.12
CA THR A 50 18.34 -6.58 -2.97
C THR A 50 17.07 -6.48 -2.12
N TYR A 51 15.95 -6.10 -2.74
CA TYR A 51 14.73 -5.78 -2.04
C TYR A 51 13.94 -7.03 -1.60
N ASP A 52 13.87 -7.28 -0.29
CA ASP A 52 12.83 -8.13 0.27
C ASP A 52 11.52 -7.32 0.37
N ALA A 53 10.43 -7.84 -0.21
CA ALA A 53 9.21 -7.08 -0.48
C ALA A 53 8.46 -6.57 0.76
N GLY A 54 8.84 -7.01 1.97
CA GLY A 54 8.51 -6.42 3.27
C GLY A 54 7.11 -5.81 3.42
N GLN A 55 7.03 -4.64 4.06
CA GLN A 55 5.81 -3.82 4.16
C GLN A 55 5.29 -3.23 2.82
N PRO A 56 6.13 -2.87 1.83
CA PRO A 56 5.69 -2.38 0.52
C PRO A 56 4.72 -3.31 -0.21
N GLN A 57 4.75 -4.62 0.09
CA GLN A 57 3.74 -5.57 -0.36
C GLN A 57 2.31 -5.10 -0.08
N LYS A 58 2.07 -4.36 1.02
CA LYS A 58 0.75 -3.79 1.35
C LYS A 58 0.26 -2.79 0.31
N LEU A 59 1.16 -2.06 -0.36
CA LEU A 59 0.78 -1.15 -1.45
C LEU A 59 0.23 -1.94 -2.64
N LEU A 60 0.87 -3.07 -2.99
CA LEU A 60 0.38 -3.96 -4.04
C LEU A 60 -0.95 -4.60 -3.65
N THR A 61 -1.08 -5.05 -2.40
CA THR A 61 -2.34 -5.60 -1.87
C THR A 61 -3.46 -4.55 -1.90
N ALA A 62 -3.20 -3.32 -1.47
CA ALA A 62 -4.18 -2.25 -1.48
C ALA A 62 -4.62 -1.89 -2.90
N LEU A 63 -3.67 -1.79 -3.84
CA LEU A 63 -3.99 -1.57 -5.25
C LEU A 63 -4.83 -2.71 -5.84
N GLY A 64 -4.50 -3.95 -5.51
CA GLY A 64 -5.27 -5.12 -5.91
C GLY A 64 -6.69 -5.10 -5.33
N ALA A 65 -6.83 -4.81 -4.04
CA ALA A 65 -8.11 -4.71 -3.35
C ALA A 65 -8.99 -3.59 -3.95
N LEU A 66 -8.42 -2.41 -4.23
CA LEU A 66 -9.16 -1.32 -4.87
C LEU A 66 -9.65 -1.69 -6.28
N ARG A 67 -8.83 -2.43 -7.05
CA ARG A 67 -9.21 -2.88 -8.40
C ARG A 67 -10.25 -3.99 -8.39
N LEU A 68 -10.19 -4.90 -7.42
CA LEU A 68 -11.05 -6.08 -7.37
C LEU A 68 -12.37 -5.83 -6.62
N LEU A 69 -12.30 -5.14 -5.48
CA LEU A 69 -13.43 -4.92 -4.58
C LEU A 69 -14.07 -3.53 -4.78
N GLY A 70 -13.33 -2.58 -5.34
CA GLY A 70 -13.74 -1.18 -5.44
C GLY A 70 -13.55 -0.40 -4.13
N PRO A 71 -13.59 0.94 -4.19
CA PRO A 71 -13.35 1.80 -3.02
C PRO A 71 -14.50 1.81 -2.01
N GLY A 72 -15.69 1.35 -2.40
CA GLY A 72 -16.89 1.29 -1.56
C GLY A 72 -17.09 -0.05 -0.87
N SER A 73 -16.16 -1.00 -1.00
CA SER A 73 -16.34 -2.34 -0.47
C SER A 73 -16.41 -2.33 1.06
N VAL A 74 -17.41 -3.02 1.62
CA VAL A 74 -17.56 -3.21 3.07
C VAL A 74 -17.53 -4.70 3.42
N LEU A 75 -16.85 -5.03 4.51
CA LEU A 75 -16.90 -6.38 5.08
C LEU A 75 -18.12 -6.48 5.99
N THR A 76 -18.95 -7.50 5.77
CA THR A 76 -20.17 -7.73 6.54
C THR A 76 -20.03 -9.01 7.35
N THR A 77 -20.27 -8.91 8.66
CA THR A 77 -20.40 -10.08 9.54
C THR A 77 -21.87 -10.25 9.87
N ARG A 78 -22.41 -11.47 9.69
CA ARG A 78 -23.80 -11.80 10.00
C ARG A 78 -23.85 -12.98 10.96
N VAL A 79 -24.78 -12.92 11.91
CA VAL A 79 -25.21 -14.08 12.69
C VAL A 79 -26.41 -14.69 11.98
N VAL A 80 -26.37 -15.98 11.74
CA VAL A 80 -27.34 -16.73 10.96
C VAL A 80 -27.76 -17.96 11.77
N VAL A 81 -29.05 -18.29 11.69
CA VAL A 81 -29.63 -19.47 12.32
C VAL A 81 -30.33 -20.25 11.21
N ASP A 82 -30.15 -21.57 11.21
CA ASP A 82 -30.68 -22.44 10.14
C ASP A 82 -32.22 -22.52 10.20
N GLU A 83 -32.79 -22.45 11.40
CA GLU A 83 -34.23 -22.51 11.65
C GLU A 83 -34.72 -21.30 12.47
N PRO A 84 -35.95 -20.80 12.21
CA PRO A 84 -36.51 -19.70 12.98
C PRO A 84 -36.74 -20.10 14.45
N PRO A 85 -36.55 -19.18 15.41
CA PRO A 85 -36.72 -19.49 16.83
C PRO A 85 -38.18 -19.85 17.16
N VAL A 86 -38.36 -20.89 17.99
CA VAL A 86 -39.66 -21.32 18.50
C VAL A 86 -39.81 -20.85 19.94
N ASN A 87 -40.85 -20.05 20.23
CA ASN A 87 -41.06 -19.44 21.55
C ASN A 87 -39.84 -18.66 22.09
N GLY A 88 -39.07 -18.03 21.19
CA GLY A 88 -37.87 -17.28 21.55
C GLY A 88 -36.61 -18.13 21.79
N VAL A 89 -36.68 -19.45 21.56
CA VAL A 89 -35.54 -20.35 21.68
C VAL A 89 -35.09 -20.79 20.29
N VAL A 90 -33.81 -20.54 19.98
CA VAL A 90 -33.15 -21.15 18.80
C VAL A 90 -32.74 -22.56 19.21
N LEU A 91 -33.32 -23.57 18.57
CA LEU A 91 -32.99 -24.97 18.80
C LEU A 91 -31.91 -25.38 17.79
N GLY A 92 -30.66 -25.35 18.22
CA GLY A 92 -29.50 -25.66 17.37
C GLY A 92 -28.26 -24.90 17.85
N ASP A 93 -27.11 -25.22 17.28
CA ASP A 93 -25.91 -24.43 17.49
C ASP A 93 -26.05 -23.10 16.72
N CYS A 94 -25.70 -21.97 17.33
CA CYS A 94 -25.49 -20.73 16.59
C CYS A 94 -24.16 -20.89 15.85
N GLY A 95 -24.20 -21.66 14.78
CA GLY A 95 -23.04 -22.14 14.06
C GLY A 95 -22.08 -21.01 13.69
N SER A 96 -20.85 -21.16 14.14
CA SER A 96 -19.68 -20.40 13.76
C SER A 96 -19.41 -20.52 12.25
N TRP A 97 -20.04 -19.68 11.45
CA TRP A 97 -19.63 -19.43 10.08
C TRP A 97 -20.03 -18.02 9.69
N ALA A 98 -19.13 -17.07 10.00
CA ALA A 98 -19.16 -15.75 9.42
C ALA A 98 -18.90 -15.86 7.91
N ALA A 99 -19.96 -16.02 7.13
CA ALA A 99 -19.89 -15.84 5.68
C ALA A 99 -19.79 -14.34 5.39
N ALA A 100 -18.58 -13.86 5.14
CA ALA A 100 -18.36 -12.53 4.60
C ALA A 100 -18.83 -12.51 3.13
N THR A 101 -20.11 -12.22 2.90
CA THR A 101 -20.60 -11.95 1.55
C THR A 101 -20.27 -10.50 1.20
N LEU A 102 -19.34 -10.31 0.28
CA LEU A 102 -19.06 -9.02 -0.35
C LEU A 102 -20.27 -8.65 -1.22
N PHE A 103 -20.96 -7.57 -0.86
CA PHE A 103 -21.92 -6.93 -1.76
C PHE A 103 -21.19 -5.85 -2.57
N SER A 104 -21.31 -5.91 -3.90
CA SER A 104 -20.86 -4.89 -4.86
C SER A 104 -21.94 -3.85 -5.13
#